data_AF-A0A508YV08-F1
#
_entry.id   AF-A0A508YV08-F1
#
_cell.length_a   1.000
_cell.length_b   1.000
_cell.length_c   1.000
_cell.angle_alpha   90.00
_cell.angle_beta   90.00
_cell.angle_gamma   90.00
#
_symmetry.space_group_name_H-M   'P 1'
#
loop_
_entity.id
_entity.type
_entity.pdbx_description
1 polymer ?
#
loop_
_entity_poly.entity_id
_entity_poly.type
_entity_poly.pdbx_seq_one_letter_code
_entity_poly.pdbx_strand_id
1 'polypeptide(L)'
;MSKAHDVSSQLWSMANELRGTMDASEYRNYILGFMFYRYLSEKQEKYLVDNDILDHIDDKSINDEYREEATGEDLKDYLEDISGALGYAIAPEDTWATLIEKIQESKANAEDFQNMFDHFEENAQLNSFAERDFRGVFADVNLNNSRLGNNLATRTKALIATAKMVNEFDYYDENGHDILGDIYEYLIKQFASNAGKKAGEFYTPHEVSKVLAKLVAANINTDQDSFTIYDPTMGSGSLLLTVRDEIPNGKQKGRVRFYGQELNTTTYNLARMNLMMHGVDYGNMTLRNADTLAMDWPDGLDKDGIDRPHFFDAVVANPPYSQKWDADASRLKDPRFKDYGAVAPKE
;
A
#
# COMPACT_ATOMS: atom_id res chain seq x y z
N MET A 1 -22.56 -9.68 12.43
CA MET A 1 -21.26 -9.61 11.73
C MET A 1 -20.85 -8.15 11.73
N SER A 2 -19.55 -7.83 11.66
CA SER A 2 -19.13 -6.41 11.61
C SER A 2 -19.41 -5.83 10.22
N LYS A 3 -19.70 -4.52 10.12
CA LYS A 3 -19.87 -3.84 8.81
C LYS A 3 -18.68 -4.10 7.88
N ALA A 4 -17.45 -4.09 8.42
CA ALA A 4 -16.23 -4.45 7.70
C ALA A 4 -16.30 -5.84 7.03
N HIS A 5 -16.75 -6.86 7.74
CA HIS A 5 -16.90 -8.21 7.18
C HIS A 5 -17.96 -8.27 6.08
N ASP A 6 -19.09 -7.59 6.27
CA ASP A 6 -20.20 -7.61 5.32
C ASP A 6 -19.84 -6.88 4.02
N VAL A 7 -19.25 -5.68 4.13
CA VAL A 7 -18.71 -4.92 2.97
C VAL A 7 -17.64 -5.72 2.25
N SER A 8 -16.69 -6.30 2.99
CA SER A 8 -15.63 -7.14 2.42
C SER A 8 -16.17 -8.33 1.63
N SER A 9 -17.20 -8.99 2.16
CA SER A 9 -17.83 -10.14 1.52
C SER A 9 -18.60 -9.75 0.26
N GLN A 10 -19.32 -8.62 0.30
CA GLN A 10 -20.04 -8.09 -0.86
C GLN A 10 -19.08 -7.65 -1.96
N LEU A 11 -18.04 -6.87 -1.64
CA LEU A 11 -17.03 -6.44 -2.60
C LEU A 11 -16.29 -7.63 -3.22
N TRP A 12 -15.97 -8.66 -2.42
CA TRP A 12 -15.41 -9.91 -2.95
C TRP A 12 -16.37 -10.64 -3.89
N SER A 13 -17.68 -10.68 -3.58
CA SER A 13 -18.69 -11.28 -4.45
C SER A 13 -18.79 -10.55 -5.78
N MET A 14 -18.91 -9.23 -5.75
CA MET A 14 -18.95 -8.38 -6.96
C MET A 14 -17.67 -8.53 -7.78
N ALA A 15 -16.52 -8.59 -7.12
CA ALA A 15 -15.24 -8.83 -7.78
C ALA A 15 -15.21 -10.17 -8.54
N ASN A 16 -15.79 -11.22 -7.95
CA ASN A 16 -15.89 -12.53 -8.60
C ASN A 16 -16.78 -12.51 -9.83
N GLU A 17 -17.83 -11.69 -9.83
CA GLU A 17 -18.71 -11.51 -10.98
C GLU A 17 -18.04 -10.69 -12.08
N LEU A 18 -17.39 -9.58 -11.71
CA LEU A 18 -16.77 -8.66 -12.67
C LEU A 18 -15.52 -9.20 -13.34
N ARG A 19 -14.72 -10.03 -12.66
CA ARG A 19 -13.48 -10.59 -13.24
C ARG A 19 -13.73 -11.52 -14.42
N GLY A 20 -14.94 -12.07 -14.57
CA GLY A 20 -15.29 -13.00 -15.63
C GLY A 20 -14.33 -14.19 -15.70
N THR A 21 -13.60 -14.33 -16.82
CA THR A 21 -12.62 -15.42 -17.02
C THR A 21 -11.22 -15.09 -16.50
N MET A 22 -11.00 -13.90 -15.94
CA MET A 22 -9.69 -13.49 -15.45
C MET A 22 -9.37 -14.13 -14.11
N ASP A 23 -8.09 -14.46 -13.90
CA ASP A 23 -7.65 -15.07 -12.65
C ASP A 23 -7.77 -14.08 -11.48
N ALA A 24 -8.00 -14.60 -10.26
CA ALA A 24 -8.12 -13.78 -9.07
C ALA A 24 -6.87 -12.90 -8.86
N SER A 25 -5.69 -13.49 -9.06
CA SER A 25 -4.41 -12.82 -8.81
C SER A 25 -4.16 -11.66 -9.78
N GLU A 26 -4.70 -11.73 -11.00
CA GLU A 26 -4.60 -10.64 -11.97
C GLU A 26 -5.62 -9.55 -11.66
N TYR A 27 -6.86 -9.92 -11.27
CA TYR A 27 -7.90 -8.93 -10.99
C TYR A 27 -7.63 -8.14 -9.70
N ARG A 28 -6.91 -8.76 -8.76
CA ARG A 28 -6.41 -8.15 -7.53
C ARG A 28 -5.83 -6.75 -7.76
N ASN A 29 -4.93 -6.60 -8.72
CA ASN A 29 -4.18 -5.36 -8.89
C ASN A 29 -5.11 -4.18 -9.23
N TYR A 30 -6.19 -4.40 -9.99
CA TYR A 30 -7.16 -3.36 -10.33
C TYR A 30 -8.01 -2.96 -9.13
N ILE A 31 -8.54 -3.93 -8.38
CA ILE A 31 -9.39 -3.64 -7.22
C ILE A 31 -8.57 -2.93 -6.15
N LEU A 32 -7.44 -3.51 -5.76
CA LEU A 32 -6.59 -2.96 -4.71
C LEU A 32 -5.97 -1.62 -5.13
N GLY A 33 -5.60 -1.46 -6.39
CA GLY A 33 -5.12 -0.20 -6.95
C GLY A 33 -6.19 0.89 -6.92
N PHE A 34 -7.42 0.58 -7.33
CA PHE A 34 -8.52 1.57 -7.33
C PHE A 34 -8.98 1.93 -5.92
N MET A 35 -9.03 0.97 -4.99
CA MET A 35 -9.29 1.27 -3.58
C MET A 35 -8.22 2.19 -2.99
N PHE A 36 -6.95 1.93 -3.32
CA PHE A 36 -5.86 2.78 -2.84
C PHE A 36 -5.89 4.18 -3.48
N TYR A 37 -6.17 4.29 -4.78
CA TYR A 37 -6.32 5.58 -5.45
C TYR A 37 -7.47 6.39 -4.83
N ARG A 38 -8.63 5.76 -4.62
CA ARG A 38 -9.77 6.36 -3.93
C ARG A 38 -9.37 6.89 -2.55
N TYR A 39 -8.69 6.07 -1.74
CA TYR A 39 -8.20 6.47 -0.42
C TYR A 39 -7.29 7.70 -0.49
N LEU A 40 -6.33 7.72 -1.43
CA LEU A 40 -5.42 8.86 -1.59
C LEU A 40 -6.16 10.13 -2.01
N SER A 41 -7.14 10.02 -2.92
CA SER A 41 -7.99 11.14 -3.35
C SER A 41 -8.82 11.70 -2.20
N GLU A 42 -9.54 10.84 -1.47
CA GLU A 42 -10.40 11.26 -0.35
C GLU A 42 -9.56 11.85 0.81
N LYS A 43 -8.38 11.27 1.08
CA LYS A 43 -7.44 11.80 2.07
C LYS A 43 -6.92 13.18 1.70
N GLN A 44 -6.68 13.43 0.41
CA GLN A 44 -6.26 14.74 -0.08
C GLN A 44 -7.38 15.77 0.07
N GLU A 45 -8.60 15.44 -0.34
CA GLU A 45 -9.75 16.34 -0.15
C GLU A 45 -9.93 16.70 1.33
N LYS A 46 -9.80 15.72 2.23
CA LYS A 46 -9.82 15.96 3.67
C LYS A 46 -8.68 16.87 4.14
N TYR A 47 -7.47 16.71 3.61
CA TYR A 47 -6.34 17.59 3.91
C TYR A 47 -6.62 19.04 3.53
N LEU A 48 -7.20 19.26 2.34
CA LEU A 48 -7.51 20.60 1.84
C LEU A 48 -8.50 21.34 2.73
N VAL A 49 -9.52 20.64 3.23
CA VAL A 49 -10.52 21.22 4.15
C VAL A 49 -9.99 21.35 5.58
N ASP A 50 -9.37 20.29 6.13
CA ASP A 50 -8.93 20.28 7.54
C ASP A 50 -7.81 21.30 7.84
N ASN A 51 -7.12 21.81 6.80
CA ASN A 51 -6.03 22.80 6.93
C ASN A 51 -6.42 24.18 6.38
N ASP A 52 -7.71 24.44 6.16
CA ASP A 52 -8.23 25.74 5.66
C ASP A 52 -7.56 26.17 4.34
N ILE A 53 -7.20 25.21 3.48
CA ILE A 53 -6.64 25.48 2.13
C ILE A 53 -7.77 25.74 1.14
N LEU A 54 -8.90 25.04 1.30
CA LEU A 54 -10.15 25.32 0.62
C LEU A 54 -11.20 25.74 1.64
N ASP A 55 -11.86 26.87 1.38
CA ASP A 55 -13.02 27.32 2.15
C ASP A 55 -14.25 26.51 1.70
N HIS A 56 -14.46 25.33 2.30
CA HIS A 56 -15.56 24.47 1.91
C HIS A 56 -16.94 25.07 2.25
N ILE A 57 -17.79 25.19 1.24
CA ILE A 57 -19.18 25.64 1.34
C ILE A 57 -20.10 24.44 1.10
N ASP A 58 -20.97 24.13 2.08
CA ASP A 58 -21.86 22.95 2.10
C ASP A 58 -22.69 22.69 0.82
N ASP A 59 -22.85 23.69 -0.06
CA ASP A 59 -23.63 23.59 -1.31
C ASP A 59 -22.84 23.02 -2.51
N LYS A 60 -21.51 22.81 -2.39
CA LYS A 60 -20.65 22.25 -3.45
C LYS A 60 -19.90 21.02 -2.94
N SER A 61 -19.36 20.19 -3.85
CA SER A 61 -18.39 19.18 -3.43
C SER A 61 -17.01 19.79 -3.25
N ILE A 62 -16.17 19.23 -2.38
CA ILE A 62 -14.78 19.69 -2.14
C ILE A 62 -14.00 19.75 -3.46
N ASN A 63 -14.19 18.76 -4.33
CA ASN A 63 -13.49 18.70 -5.61
C ASN A 63 -14.00 19.75 -6.62
N ASP A 64 -15.26 20.18 -6.55
CA ASP A 64 -15.74 21.28 -7.39
C ASP A 64 -15.09 22.60 -7.01
N GLU A 65 -14.92 22.86 -5.71
CA GLU A 65 -14.18 24.03 -5.22
C GLU A 65 -12.70 23.93 -5.57
N TYR A 66 -12.11 22.75 -5.40
CA TYR A 66 -10.73 22.52 -5.82
C TYR A 66 -10.53 22.81 -7.31
N ARG A 67 -11.47 22.40 -8.16
CA ARG A 67 -11.43 22.67 -9.61
C ARG A 67 -11.61 24.16 -9.94
N GLU A 68 -12.38 24.90 -9.15
CA GLU A 68 -12.60 26.34 -9.34
C GLU A 68 -11.40 27.18 -8.90
N GLU A 69 -10.76 26.83 -7.78
CA GLU A 69 -9.64 27.58 -7.21
C GLU A 69 -8.29 27.18 -7.83
N ALA A 70 -8.03 25.88 -8.02
CA ALA A 70 -6.76 25.39 -8.53
C ALA A 70 -6.72 25.42 -10.07
N THR A 71 -6.69 26.63 -10.65
CA THR A 71 -6.63 26.84 -12.10
C THR A 71 -5.40 27.63 -12.54
N GLY A 72 -4.97 27.45 -13.79
CA GLY A 72 -3.87 28.24 -14.35
C GLY A 72 -2.55 28.09 -13.59
N GLU A 73 -1.99 29.20 -13.15
CA GLU A 73 -0.74 29.21 -12.37
C GLU A 73 -0.95 28.69 -10.93
N ASP A 74 -2.14 28.89 -10.36
CA ASP A 74 -2.46 28.50 -8.98
C ASP A 74 -2.46 26.98 -8.81
N LEU A 75 -2.87 26.22 -9.84
CA LEU A 75 -2.86 24.75 -9.82
C LEU A 75 -1.50 24.20 -9.37
N LYS A 76 -0.41 24.81 -9.82
CA LYS A 76 0.93 24.38 -9.47
C LYS A 76 1.20 24.53 -7.97
N ASP A 77 0.80 25.67 -7.40
CA ASP A 77 1.00 25.96 -5.97
C ASP A 77 0.21 24.98 -5.09
N TYR A 78 -1.03 24.65 -5.47
CA TYR A 78 -1.80 23.60 -4.78
C TYR A 78 -1.10 22.24 -4.86
N LEU A 79 -0.61 21.83 -6.04
CA LEU A 79 0.06 20.53 -6.19
C LEU A 79 1.37 20.47 -5.39
N GLU A 80 2.14 21.55 -5.33
CA GLU A 80 3.35 21.65 -4.51
C GLU A 80 3.04 21.59 -3.00
N ASP A 81 2.00 22.29 -2.53
CA ASP A 81 1.58 22.26 -1.13
C ASP A 81 1.09 20.86 -0.71
N ILE A 82 0.16 20.28 -1.47
CA ILE A 82 -0.38 18.95 -1.22
C ILE A 82 0.74 17.91 -1.22
N SER A 83 1.63 17.95 -2.22
CA SER A 83 2.76 17.01 -2.30
C SER A 83 3.75 17.21 -1.16
N GLY A 84 3.95 18.46 -0.70
CA GLY A 84 4.75 18.78 0.47
C GLY A 84 4.22 18.14 1.76
N ALA A 85 2.90 18.14 1.95
CA ALA A 85 2.27 17.65 3.17
C ALA A 85 1.96 16.14 3.16
N LEU A 86 1.48 15.60 2.02
CA LEU A 86 1.02 14.22 1.89
C LEU A 86 2.03 13.30 1.20
N GLY A 87 3.04 13.86 0.54
CA GLY A 87 4.05 13.14 -0.24
C GLY A 87 3.65 12.81 -1.68
N TYR A 88 2.41 13.14 -2.06
CA TYR A 88 1.85 12.98 -3.40
C TYR A 88 0.83 14.09 -3.65
N ALA A 89 0.43 14.32 -4.90
CA ALA A 89 -0.68 15.21 -5.23
C ALA A 89 -1.48 14.69 -6.42
N ILE A 90 -2.81 14.87 -6.37
CA ILE A 90 -3.76 14.52 -7.42
C ILE A 90 -4.41 15.80 -7.92
N ALA A 91 -4.35 16.08 -9.22
CA ALA A 91 -4.99 17.26 -9.79
C ALA A 91 -6.53 17.14 -9.75
N PRO A 92 -7.28 18.27 -9.74
CA PRO A 92 -8.75 18.23 -9.63
C PRO A 92 -9.41 17.40 -10.73
N GLU A 93 -8.83 17.35 -11.93
CA GLU A 93 -9.35 16.56 -13.06
C GLU A 93 -9.09 15.04 -12.97
N ASP A 94 -8.22 14.64 -12.03
CA ASP A 94 -7.78 13.25 -11.83
C ASP A 94 -8.28 12.66 -10.50
N THR A 95 -9.01 13.43 -9.68
CA THR A 95 -9.57 12.92 -8.42
C THR A 95 -10.57 11.79 -8.65
N TRP A 96 -10.75 10.95 -7.63
CA TRP A 96 -11.75 9.90 -7.65
C TRP A 96 -13.16 10.48 -7.85
N ALA A 97 -13.45 11.63 -7.25
CA ALA A 97 -14.71 12.36 -7.44
C ALA A 97 -14.94 12.70 -8.92
N THR A 98 -13.95 13.29 -9.61
CA THR A 98 -14.04 13.59 -11.05
C THR A 98 -14.22 12.34 -11.90
N LEU A 99 -13.50 11.25 -11.60
CA LEU A 99 -13.68 9.98 -12.32
C LEU A 99 -15.11 9.47 -12.19
N ILE A 100 -15.68 9.49 -10.98
CA ILE A 100 -17.04 9.01 -10.72
C ILE A 100 -18.09 9.91 -11.37
N GLU A 101 -17.90 11.23 -11.35
CA GLU A 101 -18.72 12.19 -12.07
C GLU A 101 -18.77 11.86 -13.57
N LYS A 102 -17.60 11.75 -14.22
CA LYS A 102 -17.50 11.37 -15.64
C LYS A 102 -18.17 10.02 -15.93
N ILE A 103 -18.07 9.07 -15.01
CA ILE A 103 -18.72 7.75 -15.13
C ILE A 103 -20.26 7.86 -15.06
N GLN A 104 -20.79 8.68 -14.15
CA GLN A 104 -22.23 8.89 -13.99
C GLN A 104 -22.82 9.61 -15.21
N GLU A 105 -22.10 10.58 -15.75
CA GLU A 105 -22.47 11.31 -16.96
C GLU A 105 -22.25 10.51 -18.26
N SER A 106 -21.72 9.28 -18.17
CA SER A 106 -21.36 8.44 -19.33
C SER A 106 -20.32 9.09 -20.26
N LYS A 107 -19.43 9.92 -19.72
CA LYS A 107 -18.32 10.58 -20.43
C LYS A 107 -16.96 9.91 -20.19
N ALA A 108 -16.83 9.08 -19.16
CA ALA A 108 -15.59 8.40 -18.82
C ALA A 108 -15.09 7.49 -19.96
N ASN A 109 -13.79 7.56 -20.24
CA ASN A 109 -13.13 6.84 -21.30
C ASN A 109 -11.77 6.27 -20.83
N ALA A 110 -11.01 5.63 -21.73
CA ALA A 110 -9.74 4.99 -21.38
C ALA A 110 -8.64 5.99 -20.96
N GLU A 111 -8.66 7.19 -21.56
CA GLU A 111 -7.69 8.24 -21.32
C GLU A 111 -7.82 8.79 -19.90
N ASP A 112 -9.04 8.87 -19.36
CA ASP A 112 -9.26 9.28 -17.97
C ASP A 112 -8.49 8.38 -16.98
N PHE A 113 -8.53 7.05 -17.16
CA PHE A 113 -7.79 6.13 -16.30
C PHE A 113 -6.28 6.22 -16.50
N GLN A 114 -5.83 6.45 -17.74
CA GLN A 114 -4.41 6.55 -18.07
C GLN A 114 -3.81 7.82 -17.48
N ASN A 115 -4.44 8.97 -17.73
CA ASN A 115 -4.03 10.28 -17.23
C ASN A 115 -4.01 10.30 -15.69
N MET A 116 -5.02 9.70 -15.05
CA MET A 116 -5.10 9.60 -13.59
C MET A 116 -3.84 8.96 -12.97
N PHE A 117 -3.30 7.90 -13.58
CA PHE A 117 -2.08 7.25 -13.11
C PHE A 117 -0.80 7.94 -13.57
N ASP A 118 -0.76 8.44 -14.82
CA ASP A 118 0.41 9.12 -15.37
C ASP A 118 0.67 10.44 -14.64
N HIS A 119 -0.36 11.27 -14.46
CA HIS A 119 -0.25 12.52 -13.69
C HIS A 119 0.06 12.26 -12.21
N PHE A 120 -0.47 11.19 -11.61
CA PHE A 120 -0.08 10.80 -10.25
C PHE A 120 1.42 10.49 -10.16
N GLU A 121 1.95 9.71 -11.11
CA GLU A 121 3.37 9.35 -11.18
C GLU A 121 4.26 10.59 -11.38
N GLU A 122 3.81 11.56 -12.17
CA GLU A 122 4.48 12.85 -12.35
C GLU A 122 4.46 13.68 -11.06
N ASN A 123 3.29 13.85 -10.44
CA ASN A 123 3.12 14.67 -9.24
C ASN A 123 3.79 14.08 -7.99
N ALA A 124 3.94 12.75 -7.91
CA ALA A 124 4.69 12.07 -6.86
C ALA A 124 6.18 12.47 -6.84
N GLN A 125 6.72 13.02 -7.95
CA GLN A 125 8.10 13.50 -8.05
C GLN A 125 8.28 14.92 -7.51
N LEU A 126 7.19 15.66 -7.24
CA LEU A 126 7.27 17.02 -6.69
C LEU A 126 7.92 17.05 -5.30
N ASN A 127 7.74 15.98 -4.50
CA ASN A 127 8.36 15.82 -3.20
C ASN A 127 9.48 14.77 -3.24
N SER A 128 10.73 15.22 -3.41
CA SER A 128 11.90 14.35 -3.49
C SER A 128 12.15 13.48 -2.25
N PHE A 129 11.60 13.84 -1.09
CA PHE A 129 11.70 13.04 0.14
C PHE A 129 10.69 11.89 0.16
N ALA A 130 9.52 12.06 -0.46
CA ALA A 130 8.44 11.08 -0.49
C ALA A 130 8.37 10.29 -1.82
N GLU A 131 9.06 10.75 -2.87
CA GLU A 131 9.04 10.17 -4.21
C GLU A 131 9.24 8.64 -4.17
N ARG A 132 10.20 8.15 -3.39
CA ARG A 132 10.47 6.70 -3.28
C ARG A 132 9.28 5.91 -2.77
N ASP A 133 8.46 6.51 -1.91
CA ASP A 133 7.37 5.83 -1.24
C ASP A 133 6.12 5.75 -2.12
N PHE A 134 5.90 6.74 -3.01
CA PHE A 134 4.75 6.81 -3.93
C PHE A 134 5.04 6.44 -5.39
N ARG A 135 6.26 6.63 -5.89
CA ARG A 135 6.59 6.33 -7.29
C ARG A 135 6.41 4.84 -7.60
N GLY A 136 5.74 4.56 -8.72
CA GLY A 136 5.47 3.23 -9.23
C GLY A 136 4.52 2.39 -8.39
N VAL A 137 3.80 2.95 -7.40
CA VAL A 137 2.82 2.19 -6.58
C VAL A 137 1.69 1.60 -7.42
N PHE A 138 1.33 2.24 -8.53
CA PHE A 138 0.28 1.78 -9.45
C PHE A 138 0.81 1.03 -10.69
N ALA A 139 2.12 0.77 -10.79
CA ALA A 139 2.73 0.18 -11.99
C ALA A 139 2.17 -1.21 -12.36
N ASP A 140 1.57 -1.91 -11.40
CA ASP A 140 0.96 -3.23 -11.60
C ASP A 140 -0.48 -3.19 -12.16
N VAL A 141 -1.07 -2.00 -12.28
CA VAL A 141 -2.41 -1.78 -12.85
C VAL A 141 -2.30 -1.65 -14.38
N ASN A 142 -2.32 -2.79 -15.08
CA ASN A 142 -2.17 -2.80 -16.54
C ASN A 142 -3.50 -2.50 -17.28
N LEU A 143 -3.74 -1.24 -17.60
CA LEU A 143 -4.93 -0.79 -18.35
C LEU A 143 -5.07 -1.41 -19.75
N ASN A 144 -3.97 -1.89 -20.32
CA ASN A 144 -3.91 -2.49 -21.66
C ASN A 144 -3.99 -4.03 -21.64
N ASN A 145 -4.26 -4.64 -20.48
CA ASN A 145 -4.33 -6.08 -20.36
C ASN A 145 -5.49 -6.66 -21.21
N SER A 146 -5.16 -7.56 -22.13
CA SER A 146 -6.14 -8.20 -23.02
C SER A 146 -7.15 -9.09 -22.29
N ARG A 147 -6.87 -9.49 -21.04
CA ARG A 147 -7.79 -10.27 -20.20
C ARG A 147 -8.92 -9.42 -19.60
N LEU A 148 -8.76 -8.10 -19.51
CA LEU A 148 -9.86 -7.18 -19.18
C LEU A 148 -10.87 -7.07 -20.34
N GLY A 149 -10.42 -7.28 -21.56
CA GLY A 149 -11.22 -7.09 -22.76
C GLY A 149 -10.38 -7.17 -24.04
N ASN A 150 -10.98 -7.74 -25.07
CA ASN A 150 -10.32 -7.96 -26.37
C ASN A 150 -10.15 -6.69 -27.22
N ASN A 151 -10.74 -5.57 -26.80
CA ASN A 151 -10.62 -4.26 -27.46
C ASN A 151 -10.71 -3.12 -26.44
N LEU A 152 -10.44 -1.88 -26.87
CA LEU A 152 -10.43 -0.71 -26.00
C LEU A 152 -11.76 -0.53 -25.25
N ALA A 153 -12.89 -0.58 -25.96
CA ALA A 153 -14.22 -0.36 -25.37
C ALA A 153 -14.56 -1.39 -24.28
N THR A 154 -14.23 -2.66 -24.49
CA THR A 154 -14.47 -3.72 -23.49
C THR A 154 -13.57 -3.56 -22.26
N ARG A 155 -12.30 -3.19 -22.44
CA ARG A 155 -11.40 -2.87 -21.32
C ARG A 155 -11.89 -1.68 -20.52
N THR A 156 -12.22 -0.57 -21.18
CA THR A 156 -12.77 0.63 -20.53
C THR A 156 -14.04 0.29 -19.75
N LYS A 157 -14.94 -0.52 -20.31
CA LYS A 157 -16.14 -0.96 -19.61
C LYS A 157 -15.82 -1.75 -18.34
N ALA A 158 -14.81 -2.63 -18.36
CA ALA A 158 -14.37 -3.38 -17.19
C ALA A 158 -13.76 -2.47 -16.11
N LEU A 159 -12.95 -1.48 -16.51
CA LEU A 159 -12.39 -0.47 -15.60
C LEU A 159 -13.51 0.36 -14.95
N ILE A 160 -14.46 0.88 -15.74
CA ILE A 160 -15.63 1.61 -15.24
C ILE A 160 -16.44 0.75 -14.26
N ALA A 161 -16.68 -0.52 -14.58
CA ALA A 161 -17.41 -1.42 -13.68
C ALA A 161 -16.66 -1.64 -12.36
N THR A 162 -15.33 -1.77 -12.41
CA THR A 162 -14.48 -1.90 -11.22
C THR A 162 -14.52 -0.63 -10.37
N ALA A 163 -14.43 0.55 -10.99
CA ALA A 163 -14.52 1.83 -10.29
C ALA A 163 -15.90 2.03 -9.64
N LYS A 164 -17.00 1.71 -10.34
CA LYS A 164 -18.36 1.73 -9.77
C LYS A 164 -18.47 0.82 -8.55
N MET A 165 -17.97 -0.41 -8.64
CA MET A 165 -17.98 -1.35 -7.52
C MET A 165 -17.22 -0.80 -6.31
N VAL A 166 -16.01 -0.26 -6.52
CA VAL A 166 -15.20 0.33 -5.44
C VAL A 166 -15.89 1.55 -4.82
N ASN A 167 -16.68 2.30 -5.60
CA ASN A 167 -17.42 3.49 -5.15
C ASN A 167 -18.74 3.17 -4.43
N GLU A 168 -19.29 1.97 -4.58
CA GLU A 168 -20.61 1.62 -4.04
C GLU A 168 -20.66 1.56 -2.51
N PHE A 169 -19.50 1.40 -1.87
CA PHE A 169 -19.39 1.18 -0.43
C PHE A 169 -18.93 2.43 0.32
N ASP A 170 -19.53 2.60 1.50
CA ASP A 170 -19.06 3.48 2.55
C ASP A 170 -18.12 2.69 3.50
N TYR A 171 -16.92 3.23 3.69
CA TYR A 171 -15.84 2.61 4.45
C TYR A 171 -15.75 3.10 5.90
N TYR A 172 -16.82 3.65 6.45
CA TYR A 172 -16.93 3.96 7.88
C TYR A 172 -17.92 3.02 8.56
N ASP A 173 -17.68 2.63 9.81
CA ASP A 173 -18.65 1.87 10.60
C ASP A 173 -19.80 2.75 11.13
N GLU A 174 -20.78 2.15 11.81
CA GLU A 174 -21.92 2.89 12.41
C GLU A 174 -21.49 3.91 13.47
N ASN A 175 -20.27 3.80 14.00
CA ASN A 175 -19.68 4.72 14.97
C ASN A 175 -18.74 5.75 14.31
N GLY A 176 -18.63 5.75 12.98
CA GLY A 176 -17.73 6.62 12.23
C GLY A 176 -16.26 6.17 12.23
N HIS A 177 -15.95 4.93 12.61
CA HIS A 177 -14.59 4.41 12.50
C HIS A 177 -14.28 3.96 11.07
N ASP A 178 -13.13 4.36 10.54
CA ASP A 178 -12.61 3.88 9.27
C ASP A 178 -12.36 2.36 9.33
N ILE A 179 -12.98 1.62 8.40
CA ILE A 179 -12.89 0.16 8.23
C ILE A 179 -12.19 -0.23 6.91
N LEU A 180 -11.65 0.74 6.17
CA LEU A 180 -11.05 0.53 4.86
C LEU A 180 -9.82 -0.40 4.92
N GLY A 181 -8.93 -0.19 5.90
CA GLY A 181 -7.77 -1.05 6.12
C GLY A 181 -8.17 -2.51 6.36
N ASP A 182 -9.17 -2.75 7.22
CA ASP A 182 -9.68 -4.09 7.52
C ASP A 182 -10.25 -4.78 6.27
N ILE A 183 -10.97 -4.03 5.42
CA ILE A 183 -11.49 -4.53 4.14
C ILE A 183 -10.34 -4.85 3.19
N TYR A 184 -9.34 -3.98 3.11
CA TYR A 184 -8.17 -4.17 2.24
C TYR A 184 -7.39 -5.43 2.64
N GLU A 185 -7.14 -5.62 3.94
CA GLU A 185 -6.48 -6.80 4.50
C GLU A 185 -7.29 -8.09 4.25
N TYR A 186 -8.63 -8.03 4.36
CA TYR A 186 -9.49 -9.15 4.00
C TYR A 186 -9.34 -9.53 2.53
N LEU A 187 -9.32 -8.56 1.62
CA LEU A 187 -9.17 -8.85 0.19
C LEU A 187 -7.80 -9.47 -0.11
N ILE A 188 -6.72 -8.94 0.48
CA ILE A 188 -5.38 -9.55 0.39
C ILE A 188 -5.43 -11.02 0.80
N LYS A 189 -6.07 -11.33 1.94
CA LYS A 189 -6.27 -12.71 2.42
C LYS A 189 -7.04 -13.56 1.41
N GLN A 190 -8.12 -13.05 0.81
CA GLN A 190 -8.91 -13.79 -0.19
C GLN A 190 -8.11 -14.06 -1.46
N PHE A 191 -7.35 -13.07 -1.95
CA PHE A 191 -6.49 -13.24 -3.12
C PHE A 191 -5.36 -14.24 -2.84
N ALA A 192 -4.75 -14.19 -1.66
CA ALA A 192 -3.78 -15.18 -1.21
C ALA A 192 -4.37 -16.59 -1.19
N SER A 193 -5.54 -16.76 -0.57
CA SER A 193 -6.20 -18.06 -0.47
C SER A 193 -6.54 -18.67 -1.84
N ASN A 194 -6.84 -17.83 -2.85
CA ASN A 194 -7.12 -18.27 -4.21
C ASN A 194 -5.87 -18.49 -5.08
N ALA A 195 -4.69 -17.99 -4.68
CA ALA A 195 -3.45 -18.12 -5.45
C ALA A 195 -2.76 -19.51 -5.32
N GLY A 196 -3.28 -20.40 -4.46
CA GLY A 196 -2.76 -21.76 -4.28
C GLY A 196 -1.33 -21.79 -3.74
N LYS A 197 -0.46 -22.66 -4.27
CA LYS A 197 0.92 -22.87 -3.77
C LYS A 197 1.82 -21.63 -3.82
N LYS A 198 1.47 -20.60 -4.60
CA LYS A 198 2.21 -19.34 -4.68
C LYS A 198 1.85 -18.35 -3.56
N ALA A 199 0.86 -18.67 -2.72
CA ALA A 199 0.33 -17.76 -1.70
C ALA A 199 1.29 -17.50 -0.52
N GLY A 200 2.10 -18.50 -0.16
CA GLY A 200 2.99 -18.44 1.01
C GLY A 200 4.12 -17.40 0.88
N GLU A 201 4.39 -16.91 -0.33
CA GLU A 201 5.42 -15.91 -0.60
C GLU A 201 4.96 -14.47 -0.29
N PHE A 202 3.65 -14.20 -0.18
CA PHE A 202 3.16 -12.83 0.00
C PHE A 202 2.16 -12.63 1.14
N TYR A 203 1.62 -13.69 1.74
CA TYR A 203 0.68 -13.57 2.85
C TYR A 203 0.89 -14.62 3.93
N THR A 204 1.04 -14.16 5.17
CA THR A 204 1.09 -15.01 6.36
C THR A 204 -0.33 -15.17 6.92
N PRO A 205 -0.87 -16.40 7.07
CA PRO A 205 -2.19 -16.60 7.66
C PRO A 205 -2.34 -15.89 9.01
N HIS A 206 -3.47 -15.20 9.19
CA HIS A 206 -3.69 -14.31 10.33
C HIS A 206 -3.45 -14.96 11.70
N GLU A 207 -3.86 -16.22 11.86
CA GLU A 207 -3.70 -16.96 13.10
C GLU A 207 -2.21 -17.18 13.44
N VAL A 208 -1.37 -17.41 12.43
CA VAL A 208 0.09 -17.52 12.59
C VAL A 208 0.69 -16.16 12.89
N SER A 209 0.27 -15.12 12.14
CA SER A 209 0.73 -13.74 12.35
C SER A 209 0.47 -13.26 13.76
N LYS A 210 -0.72 -13.54 14.32
CA LYS A 210 -1.06 -13.19 15.71
C LYS A 210 -0.16 -13.87 16.74
N VAL A 211 0.20 -15.14 16.53
CA VAL A 211 1.10 -15.85 17.45
C VAL A 211 2.47 -15.20 17.42
N LEU A 212 3.03 -14.97 16.23
CA LEU A 212 4.33 -14.32 16.06
C LEU A 212 4.34 -12.91 16.67
N ALA A 213 3.31 -12.12 16.38
CA ALA A 213 3.14 -10.76 16.90
C ALA A 213 3.12 -10.73 18.43
N LYS A 214 2.33 -11.60 19.06
CA LYS A 214 2.28 -11.70 20.53
C LYS A 214 3.59 -12.13 21.15
N LEU A 215 4.34 -13.02 20.50
CA LEU A 215 5.63 -13.47 21.00
C LEU A 215 6.66 -12.33 21.00
N VAL A 216 6.76 -11.57 19.90
CA VAL A 216 7.68 -10.43 19.83
C VAL A 216 7.20 -9.25 20.70
N ALA A 217 5.89 -9.11 20.90
CA ALA A 217 5.29 -8.07 21.72
C ALA A 217 5.27 -8.38 23.24
N ALA A 218 5.62 -9.61 23.66
CA ALA A 218 5.40 -10.05 25.03
C ALA A 218 6.17 -9.25 26.10
N ASN A 219 7.34 -8.71 25.76
CA ASN A 219 8.23 -8.00 26.69
C ASN A 219 8.63 -6.62 26.18
N ILE A 220 7.73 -5.92 25.48
CA ILE A 220 8.02 -4.58 24.96
C ILE A 220 8.25 -3.61 26.12
N ASN A 221 9.29 -2.80 26.03
CA ASN A 221 9.45 -1.65 26.89
C ASN A 221 8.42 -0.56 26.51
N THR A 222 7.44 -0.34 27.38
CA THR A 222 6.37 0.63 27.13
C THR A 222 6.80 2.08 27.25
N ASP A 223 7.96 2.35 27.87
CA ASP A 223 8.46 3.70 28.14
C ASP A 223 9.26 4.29 26.96
N GLN A 224 9.52 3.50 25.92
CA GLN A 224 10.20 3.96 24.72
C GLN A 224 9.24 4.75 23.82
N ASP A 225 9.67 5.91 23.30
CA ASP A 225 8.81 6.78 22.47
C ASP A 225 8.43 6.15 21.12
N SER A 226 9.38 5.47 20.46
CA SER A 226 9.19 4.88 19.13
C SER A 226 9.74 3.45 19.08
N PHE A 227 8.92 2.51 18.61
CA PHE A 227 9.25 1.09 18.47
C PHE A 227 9.55 0.75 17.01
N THR A 228 10.66 0.07 16.77
CA THR A 228 11.14 -0.29 15.43
C THR A 228 10.88 -1.78 15.15
N ILE A 229 10.21 -2.07 14.04
CA ILE A 229 9.90 -3.44 13.61
C ILE A 229 10.55 -3.69 12.26
N TYR A 230 11.24 -4.81 12.11
CA TYR A 230 11.81 -5.24 10.84
C TYR A 230 11.25 -6.59 10.35
N ASP A 231 10.90 -6.66 9.07
CA ASP A 231 10.63 -7.91 8.35
C ASP A 231 11.44 -7.99 7.04
N PRO A 232 12.48 -8.85 6.95
CA PRO A 232 13.32 -8.98 5.75
C PRO A 232 12.63 -9.67 4.56
N THR A 233 11.42 -10.19 4.78
CA THR A 233 10.62 -10.95 3.80
C THR A 233 9.15 -10.57 3.97
N MET A 234 8.87 -9.26 3.95
CA MET A 234 7.63 -8.71 4.49
C MET A 234 6.37 -9.11 3.73
N GLY A 235 6.48 -9.62 2.50
CA GLY A 235 5.33 -9.92 1.67
C GLY A 235 4.45 -8.68 1.51
N SER A 236 3.16 -8.84 1.79
CA SER A 236 2.15 -7.76 1.77
C SER A 236 2.20 -6.80 2.98
N GLY A 237 3.16 -6.95 3.90
CA GLY A 237 3.27 -6.13 5.11
C GLY A 237 2.25 -6.45 6.20
N SER A 238 1.35 -7.42 5.99
CA SER A 238 0.31 -7.81 6.96
C SER A 238 0.88 -8.27 8.30
N LEU A 239 2.02 -8.97 8.30
CA LEU A 239 2.67 -9.42 9.54
C LEU A 239 3.18 -8.21 10.35
N LEU A 240 3.82 -7.23 9.69
CA LEU A 240 4.25 -5.98 10.32
C LEU A 240 3.09 -5.23 10.97
N LEU A 241 1.96 -5.09 10.26
CA LEU A 241 0.74 -4.49 10.78
C LEU A 241 0.17 -5.25 11.99
N THR A 242 0.22 -6.59 11.95
CA THR A 242 -0.22 -7.43 13.06
C THR A 242 0.64 -7.22 14.31
N VAL A 243 1.97 -7.04 14.15
CA VAL A 243 2.85 -6.69 15.27
C VAL A 243 2.48 -5.33 15.86
N ARG A 244 2.25 -4.31 15.00
CA ARG A 244 1.82 -2.98 15.45
C ARG A 244 0.58 -3.04 16.34
N ASP A 245 -0.39 -3.87 15.98
CA ASP A 245 -1.66 -3.97 16.71
C ASP A 245 -1.52 -4.63 18.09
N GLU A 246 -0.43 -5.37 18.35
CA GLU A 246 -0.09 -5.90 19.68
C GLU A 246 0.79 -4.93 20.50
N ILE A 247 1.27 -3.83 19.90
CA ILE A 247 2.03 -2.79 20.61
C ILE A 247 1.07 -1.82 21.29
N PRO A 248 1.26 -1.49 22.59
CA PRO A 248 0.47 -0.47 23.27
C PRO A 248 0.53 0.88 22.55
N ASN A 249 -0.66 1.42 22.25
CA ASN A 249 -0.84 2.63 21.43
C ASN A 249 -0.19 2.54 20.04
N GLY A 250 0.00 1.34 19.48
CA GLY A 250 0.72 1.11 18.22
C GLY A 250 0.20 1.89 17.01
N LYS A 251 -1.09 2.27 17.00
CA LYS A 251 -1.72 3.08 15.95
C LYS A 251 -1.47 4.59 16.10
N GLN A 252 -0.90 5.05 17.21
CA GLN A 252 -0.53 6.46 17.39
C GLN A 252 0.57 6.85 16.39
N LYS A 253 0.44 8.02 15.76
CA LYS A 253 1.41 8.54 14.78
C LYS A 253 2.83 8.55 15.38
N GLY A 254 3.79 7.97 14.66
CA GLY A 254 5.20 7.90 15.06
C GLY A 254 5.54 6.85 16.13
N ARG A 255 4.53 6.18 16.72
CA ARG A 255 4.73 5.14 17.74
C ARG A 255 5.53 3.97 17.20
N VAL A 256 5.26 3.57 15.96
CA VAL A 256 5.89 2.42 15.30
C VAL A 256 6.56 2.87 14.02
N ARG A 257 7.82 2.47 13.83
CA ARG A 257 8.59 2.64 12.60
C ARG A 257 8.79 1.29 11.94
N PHE A 258 8.38 1.19 10.69
CA PHE A 258 8.37 -0.02 9.91
C PHE A 258 9.61 -0.10 9.03
N TYR A 259 10.31 -1.22 9.12
CA TYR A 259 11.37 -1.60 8.22
C TYR A 259 10.95 -2.89 7.52
N GLY A 260 11.07 -2.93 6.20
CA GLY A 260 10.64 -4.09 5.44
C GLY A 260 11.40 -4.28 4.14
N GLN A 261 11.65 -5.52 3.79
CA GLN A 261 12.27 -5.87 2.51
C GLN A 261 11.42 -6.93 1.80
N GLU A 262 11.25 -6.75 0.48
CA GLU A 262 10.50 -7.67 -0.36
C GLU A 262 11.19 -7.79 -1.72
N LEU A 263 11.30 -9.01 -2.25
CA LEU A 263 11.95 -9.28 -3.53
C LEU A 263 11.02 -9.00 -4.71
N ASN A 264 9.76 -9.40 -4.62
CA ASN A 264 8.79 -9.28 -5.69
C ASN A 264 8.20 -7.86 -5.74
N THR A 265 8.43 -7.14 -6.84
CA THR A 265 7.99 -5.74 -7.00
C THR A 265 6.49 -5.54 -6.81
N THR A 266 5.65 -6.42 -7.37
CA THR A 266 4.19 -6.34 -7.20
C THR A 266 3.77 -6.49 -5.74
N THR A 267 4.43 -7.39 -5.00
CA THR A 267 4.18 -7.62 -3.58
C THR A 267 4.73 -6.48 -2.71
N TYR A 268 5.87 -5.92 -3.09
CA TYR A 268 6.43 -4.71 -2.49
C TYR A 268 5.47 -3.51 -2.63
N ASN A 269 4.89 -3.31 -3.82
CA ASN A 269 3.87 -2.28 -4.06
C ASN A 269 2.64 -2.51 -3.20
N LEU A 270 2.19 -3.76 -3.10
CA LEU A 270 1.10 -4.13 -2.23
C LEU A 270 1.38 -3.78 -0.76
N ALA A 271 2.58 -4.03 -0.25
CA ALA A 271 2.92 -3.68 1.13
C ALA A 271 2.92 -2.16 1.38
N ARG A 272 3.43 -1.36 0.43
CA ARG A 272 3.39 0.10 0.50
C ARG A 272 1.95 0.60 0.63
N MET A 273 1.09 0.15 -0.28
CA MET A 273 -0.33 0.48 -0.26
C MET A 273 -1.00 0.00 1.04
N ASN A 274 -0.73 -1.24 1.45
CA ASN A 274 -1.36 -1.83 2.64
C ASN A 274 -1.04 -1.07 3.92
N LEU A 275 0.24 -0.71 4.13
CA LEU A 275 0.66 0.09 5.29
C LEU A 275 -0.04 1.46 5.30
N MET A 276 -0.06 2.16 4.15
CA MET A 276 -0.70 3.48 4.04
C MET A 276 -2.22 3.42 4.27
N MET A 277 -2.89 2.38 3.76
CA MET A 277 -4.32 2.13 3.98
C MET A 277 -4.66 1.84 5.44
N HIS A 278 -3.69 1.35 6.21
CA HIS A 278 -3.81 1.16 7.65
C HIS A 278 -3.35 2.39 8.47
N GLY A 279 -3.31 3.56 7.84
CA GLY A 279 -2.97 4.83 8.49
C GLY A 279 -1.49 4.98 8.85
N VAL A 280 -0.60 4.14 8.31
CA VAL A 280 0.84 4.32 8.49
C VAL A 280 1.31 5.48 7.60
N ASP A 281 1.84 6.52 8.24
CA ASP A 281 2.47 7.65 7.55
C ASP A 281 3.69 7.18 6.74
N TYR A 282 3.87 7.71 5.52
CA TYR A 282 4.97 7.32 4.64
C TYR A 282 6.34 7.59 5.29
N GLY A 283 6.46 8.63 6.14
CA GLY A 283 7.68 8.92 6.89
C GLY A 283 8.00 7.89 7.98
N ASN A 284 7.06 7.02 8.35
CA ASN A 284 7.26 5.93 9.31
C ASN A 284 7.48 4.57 8.63
N MET A 285 7.51 4.50 7.29
CA MET A 285 7.86 3.28 6.56
C MET A 285 9.18 3.46 5.83
N THR A 286 10.12 2.56 6.10
CA THR A 286 11.37 2.44 5.36
C THR A 286 11.31 1.07 4.71
N LEU A 287 11.00 0.99 3.42
CA LEU A 287 10.85 -0.28 2.71
C LEU A 287 11.85 -0.38 1.56
N ARG A 288 12.26 -1.60 1.19
CA ARG A 288 13.19 -1.86 0.08
C ARG A 288 12.70 -3.00 -0.80
N ASN A 289 12.70 -2.77 -2.12
CA ASN A 289 12.51 -3.84 -3.10
C ASN A 289 13.86 -4.45 -3.52
N ALA A 290 14.30 -5.53 -2.86
CA ALA A 290 15.57 -6.19 -3.16
C ALA A 290 15.66 -7.58 -2.53
N ASP A 291 16.63 -8.38 -2.98
CA ASP A 291 17.00 -9.66 -2.36
C ASP A 291 17.73 -9.42 -1.02
N THR A 292 17.15 -9.94 0.07
CA THR A 292 17.65 -9.79 1.44
C THR A 292 18.94 -10.57 1.73
N LEU A 293 19.17 -11.69 1.03
CA LEU A 293 20.39 -12.48 1.20
C LEU A 293 21.53 -11.93 0.34
N ALA A 294 21.22 -11.37 -0.83
CA ALA A 294 22.23 -10.83 -1.75
C ALA A 294 23.00 -9.63 -1.17
N MET A 295 22.29 -8.66 -0.59
CA MET A 295 22.84 -7.47 0.07
C MET A 295 22.16 -7.26 1.42
N ASP A 296 22.97 -6.97 2.44
CA ASP A 296 22.43 -6.59 3.75
C ASP A 296 21.69 -5.27 3.69
N TRP A 297 20.68 -5.11 4.55
CA TRP A 297 19.89 -3.90 4.62
C TRP A 297 19.03 -3.83 5.89
N PRO A 298 18.82 -2.63 6.47
CA PRO A 298 19.57 -1.39 6.24
C PRO A 298 21.05 -1.58 6.53
N ASP A 299 21.90 -1.07 5.64
CA ASP A 299 23.35 -1.14 5.72
C ASP A 299 23.95 0.28 5.71
N GLY A 300 25.16 0.42 6.24
CA GLY A 300 25.90 1.67 6.25
C GLY A 300 26.01 2.33 7.64
N LEU A 301 26.32 3.62 7.64
CA LEU A 301 26.62 4.35 8.86
C LEU A 301 25.36 4.60 9.69
N ASP A 302 25.44 4.31 10.98
CA ASP A 302 24.46 4.73 11.97
C ASP A 302 24.46 6.26 12.14
N LYS A 303 23.55 6.76 12.99
CA LYS A 303 23.44 8.20 13.32
C LYS A 303 24.73 8.82 13.89
N ASP A 304 25.64 7.99 14.41
CA ASP A 304 26.92 8.41 14.98
C ASP A 304 28.06 8.30 13.95
N GLY A 305 27.74 7.99 12.69
CA GLY A 305 28.70 7.86 11.60
C GLY A 305 29.49 6.56 11.65
N ILE A 306 28.99 5.52 12.32
CA ILE A 306 29.70 4.25 12.52
C ILE A 306 28.93 3.14 11.78
N ASP A 307 29.65 2.40 10.95
CA ASP A 307 29.14 1.23 10.23
C ASP A 307 28.97 0.06 11.21
N ARG A 308 27.76 -0.12 11.74
CA ARG A 308 27.41 -1.19 12.69
C ARG A 308 26.17 -1.92 12.18
N PRO A 309 25.97 -3.19 12.57
CA PRO A 309 24.71 -3.87 12.33
C PRO A 309 23.55 -3.03 12.86
N HIS A 310 22.52 -2.86 12.03
CA HIS A 310 21.28 -2.21 12.45
C HIS A 310 20.50 -3.15 13.37
N PHE A 311 20.08 -2.62 14.53
CA PHE A 311 19.25 -3.34 15.49
C PHE A 311 17.84 -2.76 15.49
N PHE A 312 16.88 -3.65 15.70
CA PHE A 312 15.45 -3.34 15.77
C PHE A 312 14.89 -3.86 17.08
N ASP A 313 13.82 -3.25 17.57
CA ASP A 313 13.15 -3.68 18.80
C ASP A 313 12.42 -5.02 18.60
N ALA A 314 11.89 -5.26 17.39
CA ALA A 314 11.38 -6.56 16.96
C ALA A 314 11.82 -6.91 15.55
N VAL A 315 12.14 -8.19 15.34
CA VAL A 315 12.29 -8.78 14.01
C VAL A 315 11.29 -9.92 13.88
N VAL A 316 10.46 -9.87 12.83
CA VAL A 316 9.53 -10.94 12.46
C VAL A 316 9.79 -11.32 11.01
N ALA A 317 9.52 -12.57 10.65
CA ALA A 317 9.67 -13.02 9.27
C ALA A 317 8.81 -14.25 9.02
N ASN A 318 8.28 -14.35 7.81
CA ASN A 318 7.78 -15.59 7.24
C ASN A 318 8.47 -15.80 5.89
N PRO A 319 9.71 -16.32 5.88
CA PRO A 319 10.50 -16.40 4.66
C PRO A 319 9.88 -17.38 3.65
N PRO A 320 10.14 -17.21 2.36
CA PRO A 320 9.58 -18.04 1.31
C PRO A 320 10.01 -19.51 1.47
N TYR A 321 9.05 -20.41 1.22
CA TYR A 321 9.28 -21.84 1.34
C TYR A 321 10.16 -22.38 0.20
N SER A 322 11.22 -23.12 0.53
CA SER A 322 12.07 -23.84 -0.42
C SER A 322 12.75 -22.92 -1.46
N GLN A 323 13.02 -21.67 -1.12
CA GLN A 323 13.72 -20.74 -2.00
C GLN A 323 15.21 -21.13 -2.11
N LYS A 324 15.68 -21.24 -3.36
CA LYS A 324 17.12 -21.40 -3.64
C LYS A 324 17.82 -20.06 -3.52
N TRP A 325 19.06 -20.08 -3.05
CA TRP A 325 19.86 -18.87 -2.88
C TRP A 325 21.33 -19.10 -3.26
N ASP A 326 22.07 -17.99 -3.41
CA ASP A 326 23.49 -17.99 -3.74
C ASP A 326 24.37 -18.29 -2.52
N ALA A 327 24.51 -19.58 -2.20
CA ALA A 327 25.34 -20.09 -1.11
C ALA A 327 26.84 -20.20 -1.48
N ASP A 328 27.42 -19.21 -2.16
CA ASP A 328 28.85 -19.19 -2.47
C ASP A 328 29.70 -19.15 -1.19
N ALA A 329 30.86 -19.82 -1.18
CA ALA A 329 31.73 -19.87 0.00
C ALA A 329 32.26 -18.49 0.42
N SER A 330 32.30 -17.52 -0.50
CA SER A 330 32.63 -16.12 -0.20
C SER A 330 31.66 -15.46 0.78
N ARG A 331 30.44 -16.00 0.94
CA ARG A 331 29.48 -15.57 1.97
C ARG A 331 30.05 -15.70 3.39
N LEU A 332 31.03 -16.57 3.63
CA LEU A 332 31.74 -16.65 4.92
C LEU A 332 32.59 -15.41 5.25
N LYS A 333 32.73 -14.45 4.33
CA LYS A 333 33.34 -13.14 4.61
C LYS A 333 32.32 -12.10 5.08
N ASP A 334 31.04 -12.35 4.85
CA ASP A 334 29.94 -11.48 5.25
C ASP A 334 29.71 -11.57 6.78
N PRO A 335 29.60 -10.44 7.50
CA PRO A 335 29.31 -10.43 8.94
C PRO A 335 28.09 -11.27 9.35
N ARG A 336 27.09 -11.39 8.47
CA ARG A 336 25.87 -12.16 8.73
C ARG A 336 26.09 -13.66 8.79
N PHE A 337 27.12 -14.18 8.10
CA PHE A 337 27.31 -15.63 7.93
C PHE A 337 28.63 -16.15 8.52
N LYS A 338 29.65 -15.30 8.65
CA LYS A 338 31.03 -15.70 8.99
C LYS A 338 31.17 -16.46 10.31
N ASP A 339 30.34 -16.15 11.30
CA ASP A 339 30.48 -16.67 12.67
C ASP A 339 29.78 -18.03 12.89
N TYR A 340 29.14 -18.59 11.86
CA TYR A 340 28.32 -19.82 11.95
C TYR A 340 29.00 -21.08 11.37
N GLY A 341 30.27 -20.98 10.95
CA GLY A 341 31.11 -22.11 10.55
C GLY A 341 30.85 -22.72 9.17
N ALA A 342 29.64 -22.56 8.61
CA ALA A 342 29.29 -22.95 7.25
C ALA A 342 28.17 -22.07 6.69
N VAL A 343 28.09 -22.01 5.36
CA VAL A 343 26.99 -21.35 4.63
C VAL A 343 25.78 -22.30 4.62
N ALA A 344 24.57 -21.78 4.76
CA ALA A 344 23.34 -22.58 4.65
C ALA A 344 23.28 -23.33 3.29
N PRO A 345 22.67 -24.53 3.24
CA PRO A 345 22.52 -25.28 1.99
C PRO A 345 21.79 -24.50 0.90
N LYS A 346 22.06 -24.86 -0.37
CA LYS A 346 21.39 -24.26 -1.54
C LYS A 346 19.94 -24.72 -1.71
N GLU A 347 19.59 -25.88 -1.15
CA GLU A 347 18.28 -26.55 -1.22
C GLU A 347 17.93 -27.19 0.12
#